data_AF-A0A1B7HK66-F1
#
_entry.id   AF-A0A1B7HK66-F1
#
_cell.length_a   1.000
_cell.length_b   1.000
_cell.length_c   1.000
_cell.angle_alpha   90.00
_cell.angle_beta   90.00
_cell.angle_gamma   90.00
#
_symmetry.space_group_name_H-M   'P 1'
#
loop_
_entity.id
_entity.type
_entity.pdbx_description
1 polymer ?
#
loop_
_entity_poly.entity_id
_entity_poly.type
_entity_poly.pdbx_seq_one_letter_code
_entity_poly.pdbx_strand_id
1 'polypeptide(L)' 'MTTIIAWEKRTLTDRENIFIYLNKATQAIVAIAADDRFVAMVEILKDNPLADVKAGRTEK' A
#
# COMPACT_ATOMS: atom_id res chain seq x y z
N MET A 1 -18.00 -9.93 7.21
CA MET A 1 -16.83 -10.83 7.18
C MET A 1 -15.62 -9.93 7.38
N THR A 2 -14.86 -10.11 8.44
CA THR A 2 -13.67 -9.27 8.69
C THR A 2 -12.46 -10.00 8.14
N THR A 3 -11.90 -9.51 7.04
CA THR A 3 -10.72 -10.12 6.43
C THR A 3 -9.47 -9.61 7.14
N ILE A 4 -8.61 -10.54 7.55
CA ILE A 4 -7.31 -10.20 8.13
C ILE A 4 -6.39 -9.82 6.97
N ILE A 5 -6.04 -8.54 6.88
CA ILE A 5 -5.02 -8.03 5.97
C ILE A 5 -3.71 -7.92 6.75
N ALA A 6 -2.68 -8.60 6.26
CA ALA A 6 -1.34 -8.56 6.83
C ALA A 6 -0.33 -8.22 5.73
N TRP A 7 0.67 -7.43 6.11
CA TRP A 7 1.80 -7.16 5.23
C TRP A 7 2.73 -8.37 5.19
N GLU A 8 3.10 -8.79 3.98
CA GLU A 8 4.17 -9.76 3.81
C GLU A 8 5.52 -9.11 4.15
N LYS A 9 6.50 -9.91 4.57
CA LYS A 9 7.79 -9.43 5.07
C LYS A 9 8.55 -8.61 4.03
N ARG A 10 8.58 -9.02 2.77
CA ARG A 10 9.20 -8.24 1.68
C ARG A 10 8.43 -6.97 1.41
N THR A 11 7.10 -6.99 1.50
CA THR A 11 6.31 -5.76 1.33
C THR A 11 6.61 -4.71 2.40
N LEU A 12 6.93 -5.12 3.64
CA LEU A 12 7.43 -4.19 4.66
C LEU A 12 8.77 -3.57 4.26
N THR A 13 9.68 -4.36 3.70
CA THR A 13 10.96 -3.86 3.16
C THR A 13 10.75 -2.92 1.97
N ASP A 14 9.80 -3.21 1.08
CA ASP A 14 9.46 -2.34 -0.04
C ASP A 14 8.93 -0.99 0.45
N ARG A 15 8.04 -1.00 1.44
CA ARG A 15 7.50 0.20 2.08
C ARG A 15 8.61 1.06 2.68
N GLU A 16 9.56 0.44 3.40
CA GLU A 16 10.73 1.14 3.96
C GLU A 16 11.61 1.74 2.87
N ASN A 17 11.93 0.99 1.82
CA ASN A 17 12.74 1.46 0.70
C ASN A 17 12.10 2.66 -0.02
N ILE A 18 10.77 2.61 -0.25
CA ILE A 18 10.02 3.71 -0.84
C ILE A 18 10.08 4.94 0.07
N PHE A 19 9.87 4.77 1.37
CA PHE A 19 9.93 5.88 2.33
C PHE A 19 11.31 6.55 2.32
N ILE A 20 12.39 5.76 2.39
CA ILE A 20 13.77 6.26 2.35
C ILE A 20 14.04 7.00 1.04
N TYR A 21 13.61 6.44 -0.09
CA TYR A 21 13.78 7.07 -1.39
C TYR A 21 13.05 8.41 -1.47
N LEU A 22 11.77 8.46 -1.10
CA LEU A 22 10.97 9.68 -1.16
C LEU A 22 11.50 10.76 -0.22
N ASN A 23 11.95 10.37 0.98
CA ASN A 23 12.53 11.29 1.95
C ASN A 23 13.83 11.94 1.40
N LYS A 24 14.66 11.16 0.70
CA LYS A 24 15.88 11.67 0.03
C LYS A 24 15.59 12.51 -1.21
N ALA A 25 14.63 12.09 -2.03
CA ALA A 25 14.35 12.70 -3.33
C ALA A 25 13.46 13.94 -3.26
N THR A 26 12.71 14.10 -2.16
CA THR A 26 11.70 15.14 -2.01
C THR A 26 11.77 15.77 -0.61
N GLN A 27 10.62 16.00 0.03
CA GLN A 27 10.50 16.47 1.41
C GLN A 27 9.89 15.36 2.26
N ALA A 28 10.26 15.29 3.54
CA ALA A 28 9.75 14.28 4.46
C ALA A 28 8.20 14.16 4.48
N ILE A 29 7.50 15.28 4.28
CA ILE A 29 6.03 15.31 4.23
C ILE A 29 5.44 14.46 3.09
N VAL A 30 6.15 14.36 1.96
CA VAL A 30 5.71 13.54 0.82
C VAL A 30 5.89 12.06 1.13
N ALA A 31 7.00 11.68 1.79
CA ALA A 31 7.25 10.31 2.23
C ALA A 31 6.20 9.85 3.25
N ILE A 32 5.86 10.72 4.22
CA ILE A 32 4.81 10.47 5.22
C ILE A 32 3.45 10.32 4.53
N ALA A 33 3.07 11.27 3.66
CA ALA A 33 1.78 11.21 2.98
C ALA A 33 1.63 9.98 2.07
N ALA A 34 2.73 9.51 1.45
CA ALA A 34 2.72 8.26 0.68
C ALA A 34 2.53 7.04 1.58
N ASP A 35 3.21 7.01 2.72
CA ASP A 35 3.09 5.95 3.72
C ASP A 35 1.68 5.84 4.31
N ASP A 36 1.08 6.98 4.65
CA ASP A 36 -0.31 7.07 5.12
C ASP A 36 -1.30 6.50 4.10
N ARG A 37 -1.05 6.71 2.80
CA ARG A 37 -1.89 6.16 1.73
C ARG A 37 -1.80 4.63 1.66
N PHE A 38 -0.62 4.04 1.85
CA PHE A 38 -0.46 2.59 1.89
C PHE A 38 -1.23 1.98 3.08
N VAL A 39 -1.19 2.64 4.24
CA VAL A 39 -1.96 2.23 5.42
C VAL A 39 -3.46 2.36 5.18
N ALA A 40 -3.92 3.47 4.60
CA ALA A 40 -5.33 3.67 4.29
C ALA A 40 -5.88 2.64 3.28
N MET A 41 -5.08 2.22 2.30
CA MET A 41 -5.45 1.15 1.36
C MET A 41 -5.69 -0.20 2.06
N VAL A 42 -4.95 -0.50 3.13
CA VAL A 42 -5.20 -1.70 3.94
C VAL A 42 -6.57 -1.65 4.60
N GLU A 43 -7.01 -0.50 5.09
CA GLU A 43 -8.36 -0.35 5.66
C GLU A 43 -9.43 -0.60 4.59
N ILE A 44 -9.25 -0.10 3.37
CA ILE A 44 -10.16 -0.38 2.25
C ILE A 44 -10.24 -1.88 1.96
N LEU A 45 -9.11 -2.60 1.99
CA LEU A 45 -9.09 -4.05 1.74
C LEU A 45 -9.71 -4.87 2.88
N LYS A 46 -9.70 -4.37 4.12
CA LYS A 46 -10.40 -5.02 5.24
C LYS A 46 -11.92 -4.99 5.03
N ASP A 47 -12.44 -3.85 4.55
CA ASP A 47 -13.87 -3.63 4.31
C ASP A 47 -14.33 -4.24 2.97
N ASN A 48 -13.48 -4.19 1.95
CA ASN A 48 -13.72 -4.75 0.63
C ASN A 48 -12.45 -5.47 0.11
N PRO A 49 -12.29 -6.76 0.42
CA PRO A 49 -11.13 -7.56 -0.02
C PRO A 49 -11.00 -7.71 -1.54
N LEU A 50 -12.06 -7.38 -2.29
CA LEU A 50 -12.09 -7.39 -3.75
C LEU A 50 -11.92 -6.00 -4.35
N ALA A 51 -11.70 -4.97 -3.52
CA ALA A 51 -11.26 -3.67 -3.99
C ALA A 51 -9.94 -3.91 -4.74
N ASP A 52 -9.99 -3.67 -6.06
CA ASP A 52 -8.90 -3.84 -7.02
C ASP A 52 -8.81 -5.17 -7.81
N VAL A 53 -9.79 -6.09 -7.72
CA VAL A 53 -9.81 -7.32 -8.57
C VAL A 53 -10.06 -7.04 -10.07
N LYS A 54 -10.07 -5.77 -10.50
CA LYS A 54 -10.03 -5.38 -11.93
C LYS A 54 -8.61 -5.24 -12.52
N ALA A 55 -7.54 -5.43 -11.76
CA ALA A 55 -6.16 -5.29 -12.28
C ALA A 55 -5.57 -6.55 -12.95
N GLY A 56 -6.32 -7.67 -13.04
CA GLY A 56 -5.82 -8.95 -13.56
C GLY A 56 -6.62 -9.58 -14.72
N ARG A 57 -7.72 -8.96 -15.16
CA ARG A 57 -8.45 -9.37 -16.36
C ARG A 57 -8.48 -8.21 -17.34
N THR A 58 -7.41 -8.07 -18.11
CA THR A 58 -7.58 -7.80 -19.54
C THR A 58 -8.48 -8.91 -20.05
N GLU A 59 -9.77 -8.63 -20.16
CA GLU A 59 -10.69 -9.43 -20.96
C GLU A 59 -10.04 -9.61 -22.34
N LYS A 60 -9.90 -10.87 -22.76
CA LYS A 60 -9.65 -11.22 -24.15
C LYS A 60 -10.97 -11.12 -24.91
#